data_AF-O46213-F1
#
_entry.id   AF-O46213-F1
#
_cell.length_a   1.000
_cell.length_b   1.000
_cell.length_c   1.000
_cell.angle_alpha   90.00
_cell.angle_beta   90.00
_cell.angle_gamma   90.00
#
_symmetry.space_group_name_H-M   'P 1'
#
loop_
_entity.id
_entity.type
_entity.pdbx_description
1 polymer ?
#
loop_
_entity_poly.entity_id
_entity_poly.type
_entity_poly.pdbx_seq_one_letter_code
_entity_poly.pdbx_strand_id
1 'polypeptide(L)'
;HTMEHYLKTYLSWLTEEQKEKLKEMKEAGKTKAEIQHEVMHYYDQLHGEEKQQATEKLKVGCKMLLKGIIGEEKVVELRNMKEAGADIQELQQKVEKMLSEVTDEKQKEKVHEYGPACKKIFGATTLQHHRRRRHHFTLESSLDTHLKWLSQEQKDELLKMKKDGKTKKELEAKILHYYDELEGDAKKEATEQLKGGCREILKHVVGEEKAAELKNLKDSGASKEELKAKVEEALHAVTDEEKKQYIADFGPACKKIYGVHTSRRRR
;
A
#
# COMPACT_ATOMS: atom_id res chain seq x y z
N HIS A 1 -10.41 -4.55 30.26
CA HIS A 1 -9.36 -5.52 29.90
C HIS A 1 -8.18 -5.41 30.86
N THR A 2 -7.50 -6.52 31.17
CA THR A 2 -6.36 -6.58 32.10
C THR A 2 -5.03 -6.36 31.36
N MET A 3 -4.01 -5.82 32.05
CA MET A 3 -2.64 -5.66 31.51
C MET A 3 -2.11 -6.96 30.88
N GLU A 4 -2.36 -8.07 31.55
CA GLU A 4 -1.88 -9.39 31.12
C GLU A 4 -2.47 -9.84 29.78
N HIS A 5 -3.74 -9.50 29.54
CA HIS A 5 -4.36 -9.73 28.24
C HIS A 5 -3.70 -8.87 27.15
N TYR A 6 -3.37 -7.60 27.45
CA TYR A 6 -2.68 -6.72 26.50
C TYR A 6 -1.28 -7.24 26.15
N LEU A 7 -0.51 -7.70 27.15
CA LEU A 7 0.84 -8.26 26.96
C LEU A 7 0.85 -9.54 26.11
N LYS A 8 -0.19 -10.36 26.20
CA LYS A 8 -0.33 -11.60 25.40
C LYS A 8 -0.89 -11.36 24.00
N THR A 9 -1.57 -10.23 23.76
CA THR A 9 -2.24 -9.94 22.49
C THR A 9 -1.52 -8.80 21.74
N TYR A 10 -1.96 -7.55 21.94
CA TYR A 10 -1.52 -6.38 21.17
C TYR A 10 -0.09 -5.96 21.47
N LEU A 11 0.45 -6.33 22.63
CA LEU A 11 1.82 -6.03 23.07
C LEU A 11 2.73 -7.27 23.09
N SER A 12 2.33 -8.35 22.41
CA SER A 12 3.12 -9.58 22.34
C SER A 12 4.42 -9.45 21.53
N TRP A 13 4.67 -8.30 20.90
CA TRP A 13 5.92 -7.96 20.22
C TRP A 13 6.99 -7.43 21.17
N LEU A 14 6.64 -7.09 22.41
CA LEU A 14 7.62 -6.70 23.43
C LEU A 14 8.46 -7.90 23.86
N THR A 15 9.70 -7.64 24.27
CA THR A 15 10.55 -8.64 24.94
C THR A 15 9.99 -8.97 26.33
N GLU A 16 10.39 -10.09 26.92
CA GLU A 16 9.94 -10.46 28.27
C GLU A 16 10.39 -9.42 29.32
N GLU A 17 11.61 -8.89 29.19
CA GLU A 17 12.11 -7.79 30.05
C GLU A 17 11.26 -6.52 29.93
N GLN A 18 10.90 -6.12 28.70
CA GLN A 18 10.01 -4.98 28.49
C GLN A 18 8.62 -5.23 29.09
N LYS A 19 8.08 -6.45 28.97
CA LYS A 19 6.79 -6.83 29.57
C LYS A 19 6.83 -6.76 31.09
N GLU A 20 7.91 -7.24 31.70
CA GLU A 20 8.13 -7.19 33.15
C GLU A 20 8.17 -5.74 33.65
N LYS A 21 8.95 -4.88 33.00
CA LYS A 21 8.98 -3.44 33.33
C LYS A 21 7.61 -2.77 33.25
N LEU A 22 6.76 -3.13 32.28
CA LEU A 22 5.39 -2.58 32.22
C LEU A 22 4.49 -3.11 33.36
N LYS A 23 4.73 -4.34 33.86
CA LYS A 23 4.03 -4.87 35.04
C LYS A 23 4.47 -4.12 36.30
N GLU A 24 5.77 -3.93 36.49
CA GLU A 24 6.33 -3.17 37.62
C GLU A 24 5.79 -1.73 37.64
N MET A 25 5.73 -1.05 36.50
CA MET A 25 5.11 0.28 36.40
C MET A 25 3.67 0.27 36.91
N LYS A 26 2.88 -0.73 36.50
CA LYS A 26 1.50 -0.87 36.95
C LYS A 26 1.40 -1.14 38.46
N GLU A 27 2.27 -1.99 39.00
CA GLU A 27 2.32 -2.30 40.44
C GLU A 27 2.76 -1.08 41.27
N ALA A 28 3.65 -0.26 40.74
CA ALA A 28 4.05 1.03 41.30
C ALA A 28 2.97 2.12 41.17
N GLY A 29 1.77 1.79 40.68
CA GLY A 29 0.65 2.72 40.57
C GLY A 29 0.78 3.72 39.42
N LYS A 30 1.65 3.48 38.44
CA LYS A 30 1.77 4.34 37.26
C LYS A 30 0.46 4.38 36.49
N THR A 31 0.16 5.58 35.97
CA THR A 31 -1.03 5.79 35.15
C THR A 31 -0.92 5.00 33.86
N LYS A 32 -2.08 4.66 33.29
CA LYS A 32 -2.11 3.98 31.99
C LYS A 32 -1.47 4.82 30.87
N ALA A 33 -1.55 6.15 30.96
CA ALA A 33 -0.86 7.07 30.06
C ALA A 33 0.67 6.93 30.12
N GLU A 34 1.24 6.86 31.33
CA GLU A 34 2.69 6.65 31.51
C GLU A 34 3.14 5.29 30.94
N ILE A 35 2.35 4.24 31.17
CA ILE A 35 2.65 2.90 30.63
C ILE A 35 2.54 2.91 29.10
N GLN A 36 1.52 3.57 28.55
CA GLN A 36 1.32 3.71 27.12
C GLN A 36 2.47 4.50 26.47
N HIS A 37 2.95 5.55 27.12
CA HIS A 37 4.11 6.31 26.68
C HIS A 37 5.36 5.40 26.60
N GLU A 38 5.61 4.57 27.62
CA GLU A 38 6.72 3.62 27.61
C GLU A 38 6.60 2.58 26.49
N VAL A 39 5.39 2.05 26.24
CA VAL A 39 5.13 1.16 25.09
C VAL A 39 5.50 1.84 23.78
N MET A 40 5.14 3.11 23.60
CA MET A 40 5.46 3.84 22.37
C MET A 40 6.95 4.17 22.25
N HIS A 41 7.63 4.37 23.37
CA HIS A 41 9.08 4.51 23.40
C HIS A 41 9.78 3.24 22.87
N TYR A 42 9.36 2.04 23.31
CA TYR A 42 9.88 0.79 22.73
C TYR A 42 9.53 0.64 21.24
N TYR A 43 8.32 1.00 20.85
CA TYR A 43 7.89 0.94 19.45
C TYR A 43 8.75 1.83 18.53
N ASP A 44 9.16 3.00 19.02
CA ASP A 44 9.95 3.94 18.24
C ASP A 44 11.36 3.43 17.94
N GLN A 45 11.92 2.62 18.83
CA GLN A 45 13.23 1.97 18.67
C GLN A 45 13.20 0.79 17.69
N LEU A 46 12.03 0.27 17.32
CA LEU A 46 11.95 -0.82 16.35
C LEU A 46 12.24 -0.34 14.93
N HIS A 47 12.78 -1.25 14.13
CA HIS A 47 13.04 -1.05 12.70
C HIS A 47 12.59 -2.26 11.87
N GLY A 48 12.62 -2.13 10.54
CA GLY A 48 12.40 -3.24 9.62
C GLY A 48 11.11 -4.04 9.86
N GLU A 49 11.25 -5.37 9.81
CA GLU A 49 10.15 -6.32 9.98
C GLU A 49 9.54 -6.29 11.38
N GLU A 50 10.36 -6.12 12.42
CA GLU A 50 9.89 -6.07 13.81
C GLU A 50 8.96 -4.88 14.02
N LYS A 51 9.32 -3.69 13.51
CA LYS A 51 8.45 -2.51 13.57
C LYS A 51 7.14 -2.75 12.84
N GLN A 52 7.17 -3.50 11.74
CA GLN A 52 5.98 -3.83 10.97
C GLN A 52 5.05 -4.78 11.72
N GLN A 53 5.58 -5.86 12.30
CA GLN A 53 4.79 -6.79 13.10
C GLN A 53 4.18 -6.09 14.33
N ALA A 54 4.95 -5.24 15.01
CA ALA A 54 4.45 -4.43 16.12
C ALA A 54 3.33 -3.47 15.68
N THR A 55 3.49 -2.82 14.52
CA THR A 55 2.47 -1.92 13.95
C THR A 55 1.16 -2.65 13.72
N GLU A 56 1.17 -3.85 13.12
CA GLU A 56 -0.05 -4.63 12.89
C GLU A 56 -0.73 -5.04 14.20
N LYS A 57 0.03 -5.48 15.20
CA LYS A 57 -0.52 -5.85 16.52
C LYS A 57 -1.14 -4.65 17.25
N LEU A 58 -0.47 -3.49 17.24
CA LEU A 58 -0.97 -2.27 17.86
C LEU A 58 -2.23 -1.72 17.18
N LYS A 59 -2.35 -1.86 15.85
CA LYS A 59 -3.60 -1.51 15.14
C LYS A 59 -4.79 -2.26 15.66
N VAL A 60 -4.66 -3.56 15.93
CA VAL A 60 -5.78 -4.36 16.42
C VAL A 60 -6.25 -3.79 17.75
N GLY A 61 -5.32 -3.47 18.65
CA GLY A 61 -5.63 -2.78 19.91
C GLY A 61 -6.33 -1.42 19.70
N CYS A 62 -5.83 -0.60 18.79
CA CYS A 62 -6.45 0.69 18.46
C CYS A 62 -7.85 0.55 17.83
N LYS A 63 -8.08 -0.45 16.99
CA LYS A 63 -9.41 -0.75 16.43
C LYS A 63 -10.39 -1.20 17.51
N MET A 64 -9.96 -2.08 18.43
CA MET A 64 -10.76 -2.51 19.57
C MET A 64 -11.15 -1.31 20.44
N LEU A 65 -10.19 -0.42 20.71
CA LEU A 65 -10.44 0.79 21.49
C LEU A 65 -11.42 1.72 20.78
N LEU A 66 -11.20 1.99 19.49
CA LEU A 66 -12.08 2.83 18.68
C LEU A 66 -13.51 2.26 18.69
N LYS A 67 -13.70 0.97 18.43
CA LYS A 67 -14.98 0.26 18.54
C LYS A 67 -15.65 0.45 19.90
N GLY A 68 -14.89 0.40 20.98
CA GLY A 68 -15.40 0.64 22.34
C GLY A 68 -15.79 2.10 22.64
N ILE A 69 -15.30 3.06 21.86
CA ILE A 69 -15.58 4.50 22.00
C ILE A 69 -16.75 4.93 21.12
N ILE A 70 -16.73 4.58 19.83
CA ILE A 70 -17.71 5.05 18.85
C ILE A 70 -18.81 4.03 18.53
N GLY A 71 -18.70 2.80 19.04
CA GLY A 71 -19.63 1.71 18.79
C GLY A 71 -19.35 0.96 17.48
N GLU A 72 -19.97 -0.21 17.34
CA GLU A 72 -19.77 -1.09 16.18
C GLU A 72 -20.31 -0.48 14.88
N GLU A 73 -21.46 0.19 14.95
CA GLU A 73 -22.12 0.80 13.78
C GLU A 73 -21.21 1.81 13.08
N LYS A 74 -20.63 2.74 13.84
CA LYS A 74 -19.70 3.74 13.31
C LYS A 74 -18.40 3.10 12.78
N VAL A 75 -17.94 1.98 13.36
CA VAL A 75 -16.79 1.23 12.81
C VAL A 75 -17.14 0.54 11.49
N VAL A 76 -18.35 0.00 11.35
CA VAL A 76 -18.84 -0.58 10.10
C VAL A 76 -18.96 0.51 9.03
N GLU A 77 -19.43 1.71 9.37
CA GLU A 77 -19.46 2.86 8.46
C GLU A 77 -18.06 3.20 7.93
N LEU A 78 -17.05 3.30 8.81
CA LEU A 78 -15.66 3.54 8.41
C LEU A 78 -15.10 2.42 7.51
N ARG A 79 -15.49 1.17 7.75
CA ARG A 79 -15.10 0.04 6.89
C ARG A 79 -15.73 0.18 5.51
N ASN A 80 -17.02 0.49 5.44
CA ASN A 80 -17.73 0.65 4.18
C ASN A 80 -17.16 1.83 3.38
N MET A 81 -16.82 2.95 4.04
CA MET A 81 -16.12 4.07 3.39
C MET A 81 -14.79 3.64 2.78
N LYS A 82 -13.98 2.88 3.53
CA LYS A 82 -12.71 2.36 3.04
C LYS A 82 -12.91 1.40 1.84
N GLU A 83 -13.93 0.56 1.89
CA GLU A 83 -14.27 -0.37 0.80
C GLU A 83 -14.79 0.38 -0.44
N ALA A 84 -15.48 1.50 -0.24
CA ALA A 84 -15.90 2.43 -1.30
C ALA A 84 -14.77 3.32 -1.83
N GLY A 85 -13.53 3.10 -1.40
CA GLY A 85 -12.36 3.80 -1.92
C GLY A 85 -12.02 5.13 -1.25
N ALA A 86 -12.67 5.46 -0.13
CA ALA A 86 -12.35 6.68 0.62
C ALA A 86 -10.86 6.73 0.96
N ASP A 87 -10.26 7.90 0.72
CA ASP A 87 -8.85 8.08 1.01
C ASP A 87 -8.57 8.18 2.51
N ILE A 88 -7.29 8.17 2.87
CA ILE A 88 -6.89 8.13 4.27
C ILE A 88 -7.21 9.45 4.99
N GLN A 89 -7.17 10.59 4.30
CA GLN A 89 -7.53 11.88 4.89
C GLN A 89 -9.03 11.95 5.15
N GLU A 90 -9.86 11.46 4.23
CA GLU A 90 -11.31 11.36 4.41
C GLU A 90 -11.67 10.47 5.60
N LEU A 91 -11.04 9.29 5.71
CA LEU A 91 -11.23 8.39 6.85
C LEU A 91 -10.76 9.02 8.17
N GLN A 92 -9.62 9.73 8.16
CA GLN A 92 -9.11 10.44 9.34
C GLN A 92 -10.08 11.54 9.80
N GLN A 93 -10.55 12.39 8.89
CA GLN A 93 -11.52 13.44 9.18
C GLN A 93 -12.83 12.85 9.73
N LYS A 94 -13.29 11.75 9.15
CA LYS A 94 -14.48 11.05 9.63
C LYS A 94 -14.28 10.52 11.06
N VAL A 95 -13.15 9.89 11.35
CA VAL A 95 -12.81 9.44 12.71
C VAL A 95 -12.77 10.62 13.67
N GLU A 96 -12.11 11.72 13.31
CA GLU A 96 -12.03 12.91 14.17
C GLU A 96 -13.40 13.50 14.47
N LYS A 97 -14.27 13.59 13.45
CA LYS A 97 -15.66 14.01 13.64
C LYS A 97 -16.39 13.07 14.61
N MET A 98 -16.33 11.76 14.39
CA MET A 98 -16.97 10.77 15.25
C MET A 98 -16.48 10.86 16.70
N LEU A 99 -15.18 11.11 16.91
CA LEU A 99 -14.58 11.27 18.23
C LEU A 99 -14.99 12.60 18.90
N SER A 100 -15.20 13.67 18.12
CA SER A 100 -15.67 14.97 18.65
C SER A 100 -17.13 14.93 19.13
N GLU A 101 -17.94 14.02 18.56
CA GLU A 101 -19.34 13.80 18.94
C GLU A 101 -19.48 12.92 20.20
N VAL A 102 -18.39 12.35 20.72
CA VAL A 102 -18.42 11.54 21.93
C VAL A 102 -18.71 12.42 23.14
N THR A 103 -19.83 12.17 23.82
CA THR A 103 -20.26 12.94 24.99
C THR A 103 -19.87 12.30 26.33
N ASP A 104 -19.64 10.98 26.35
CA ASP A 104 -19.25 10.26 27.57
C ASP A 104 -17.82 10.65 28.00
N GLU A 105 -17.70 11.18 29.21
CA GLU A 105 -16.43 11.69 29.75
C GLU A 105 -15.35 10.60 29.89
N LYS A 106 -15.73 9.35 30.24
CA LYS A 106 -14.77 8.24 30.32
C LYS A 106 -14.27 7.84 28.94
N GLN A 107 -15.08 7.95 27.90
CA GLN A 107 -14.64 7.72 26.53
C GLN A 107 -13.78 8.90 26.02
N LYS A 108 -14.13 10.15 26.35
CA LYS A 108 -13.28 11.31 26.02
C LYS A 108 -11.89 11.20 26.63
N GLU A 109 -11.79 10.77 27.89
CA GLU A 109 -10.51 10.53 28.56
C GLU A 109 -9.68 9.50 27.79
N LYS A 110 -10.27 8.38 27.35
CA LYS A 110 -9.58 7.39 26.50
C LYS A 110 -9.16 7.97 25.15
N VAL A 111 -9.96 8.83 24.55
CA VAL A 111 -9.59 9.50 23.29
C VAL A 111 -8.36 10.38 23.50
N HIS A 112 -8.33 11.14 24.59
CA HIS A 112 -7.18 11.97 24.94
C HIS A 112 -5.93 11.12 25.25
N GLU A 113 -6.10 10.04 26.01
CA GLU A 113 -5.01 9.17 26.47
C GLU A 113 -4.38 8.36 25.33
N TYR A 114 -5.19 7.72 24.49
CA TYR A 114 -4.69 6.77 23.47
C TYR A 114 -4.73 7.34 22.04
N GLY A 115 -5.47 8.42 21.81
CA GLY A 115 -5.68 9.02 20.50
C GLY A 115 -4.38 9.35 19.76
N PRO A 116 -3.43 10.09 20.37
CA PRO A 116 -2.16 10.42 19.71
C PRO A 116 -1.36 9.18 19.28
N ALA A 117 -1.31 8.17 20.16
CA ALA A 117 -0.62 6.91 19.88
C ALA A 117 -1.27 6.15 18.72
N CYS A 118 -2.60 6.02 18.74
CA CYS A 118 -3.33 5.35 17.67
C CYS A 118 -3.23 6.10 16.35
N LYS A 119 -3.29 7.43 16.35
CA LYS A 119 -3.04 8.26 15.16
C LYS A 119 -1.65 7.97 14.58
N LYS A 120 -0.61 7.89 15.42
CA LYS A 120 0.76 7.55 15.00
C LYS A 120 0.85 6.15 14.39
N ILE A 121 0.24 5.14 15.00
CA ILE A 121 0.22 3.75 14.49
C ILE A 121 -0.50 3.65 13.13
N PHE A 122 -1.66 4.30 12.99
CA PHE A 122 -2.38 4.35 11.72
C PHE A 122 -1.61 5.18 10.67
N GLY A 123 -0.90 6.25 11.04
CA GLY A 123 -0.05 7.02 10.13
C GLY A 123 1.19 6.25 9.64
N ALA A 124 1.86 5.49 10.52
CA ALA A 124 3.00 4.65 10.16
C ALA A 124 2.65 3.60 9.10
N THR A 125 1.38 3.21 9.06
CA THR A 125 0.82 2.24 8.11
C THR A 125 0.69 2.82 6.71
N THR A 126 0.29 4.10 6.60
CA THR A 126 0.27 4.82 5.33
C THR A 126 1.66 4.79 4.70
N LEU A 127 2.69 5.13 5.47
CA LEU A 127 4.09 5.07 5.04
C LEU A 127 4.53 3.65 4.67
N GLN A 128 4.08 2.63 5.40
CA GLN A 128 4.38 1.22 5.07
C GLN A 128 3.64 0.73 3.82
N HIS A 129 2.39 1.14 3.56
CA HIS A 129 1.68 0.81 2.33
C HIS A 129 2.30 1.53 1.12
N HIS A 130 2.72 2.78 1.26
CA HIS A 130 3.49 3.47 0.23
C HIS A 130 4.84 2.77 -0.03
N ARG A 131 5.55 2.34 1.02
CA ARG A 131 6.79 1.55 0.87
C ARG A 131 6.56 0.19 0.22
N ARG A 132 5.57 -0.60 0.67
CA ARG A 132 5.24 -1.91 0.07
C ARG A 132 4.78 -1.77 -1.39
N ARG A 133 3.98 -0.75 -1.71
CA ARG A 133 3.60 -0.44 -3.10
C ARG A 133 4.80 0.01 -3.94
N ARG A 134 5.75 0.77 -3.37
CA ARG A 134 7.04 1.07 -4.03
C ARG A 134 7.86 -0.20 -4.27
N HIS A 135 7.88 -1.14 -3.32
CA HIS A 135 8.58 -2.42 -3.48
C HIS A 135 7.93 -3.33 -4.53
N HIS A 136 6.63 -3.18 -4.80
CA HIS A 136 5.90 -3.98 -5.80
C HIS A 136 6.34 -3.71 -7.25
N PHE A 137 6.87 -2.52 -7.53
CA PHE A 137 7.31 -2.11 -8.88
C PHE A 137 8.83 -2.00 -8.99
N THR A 138 9.57 -2.75 -8.16
CA THR A 138 11.02 -2.87 -8.34
C THR A 138 11.34 -3.87 -9.44
N LEU A 139 12.54 -3.74 -10.00
CA LEU A 139 13.07 -4.72 -10.94
C LEU A 139 13.03 -6.12 -10.33
N GLU A 140 13.54 -6.29 -9.11
CA GLU A 140 13.63 -7.57 -8.39
C GLU A 140 12.26 -8.23 -8.23
N SER A 141 11.25 -7.48 -7.79
CA SER A 141 9.88 -8.02 -7.66
C SER A 141 9.30 -8.43 -9.01
N SER A 142 9.73 -7.77 -10.09
CA SER A 142 9.25 -8.03 -11.45
C SER A 142 9.93 -9.24 -12.08
N LEU A 143 11.18 -9.57 -11.72
CA LEU A 143 11.96 -10.70 -12.28
C LEU A 143 11.31 -12.07 -12.04
N ASP A 144 10.57 -12.22 -10.94
CA ASP A 144 9.89 -13.46 -10.58
C ASP A 144 8.40 -13.48 -10.98
N THR A 145 7.88 -12.35 -11.47
CA THR A 145 6.46 -12.17 -11.80
C THR A 145 6.27 -11.83 -13.28
N HIS A 146 6.36 -10.53 -13.61
CA HIS A 146 6.04 -9.99 -14.95
C HIS A 146 7.19 -10.13 -15.96
N LEU A 147 8.40 -10.43 -15.48
CA LEU A 147 9.62 -10.61 -16.27
C LEU A 147 10.20 -12.02 -16.13
N LYS A 148 9.39 -13.01 -15.72
CA LYS A 148 9.86 -14.41 -15.58
C LYS A 148 10.22 -15.05 -16.92
N TRP A 149 9.78 -14.47 -18.04
CA TRP A 149 10.14 -14.86 -19.40
C TRP A 149 11.61 -14.55 -19.76
N LEU A 150 12.30 -13.71 -18.99
CA LEU A 150 13.73 -13.46 -19.18
C LEU A 150 14.56 -14.68 -18.78
N SER A 151 15.63 -14.96 -19.52
CA SER A 151 16.62 -15.95 -19.12
C SER A 151 17.36 -15.50 -17.87
N GLN A 152 17.98 -16.44 -17.14
CA GLN A 152 18.76 -16.09 -15.95
C GLN A 152 19.89 -15.11 -16.26
N GLU A 153 20.56 -15.27 -17.40
CA GLU A 153 21.61 -14.34 -17.86
C GLU A 153 21.08 -12.93 -18.09
N GLN A 154 19.90 -12.79 -18.71
CA GLN A 154 19.25 -11.48 -18.91
C GLN A 154 18.83 -10.86 -17.58
N LYS A 155 18.35 -11.66 -16.62
CA LYS A 155 18.01 -11.18 -15.27
C LYS A 155 19.25 -10.66 -14.55
N ASP A 156 20.35 -11.41 -14.59
CA ASP A 156 21.61 -11.03 -13.95
C ASP A 156 22.21 -9.76 -14.60
N GLU A 157 22.10 -9.62 -15.92
CA GLU A 157 22.51 -8.39 -16.63
C GLU A 157 21.71 -7.18 -16.13
N LEU A 158 20.39 -7.28 -16.00
CA LEU A 158 19.55 -6.19 -15.49
C LEU A 158 19.86 -5.85 -14.03
N LEU A 159 20.10 -6.85 -13.18
CA LEU A 159 20.50 -6.64 -11.79
C LEU A 159 21.86 -5.94 -11.69
N LYS A 160 22.81 -6.33 -12.54
CA LYS A 160 24.13 -5.67 -12.63
C LYS A 160 23.99 -4.23 -13.11
N MET A 161 23.23 -3.98 -14.17
CA MET A 161 22.95 -2.62 -14.66
C MET A 161 22.37 -1.74 -13.55
N LYS A 162 21.41 -2.26 -12.78
CA LYS A 162 20.83 -1.54 -11.63
C LYS A 162 21.88 -1.24 -10.56
N LYS A 163 22.74 -2.21 -10.23
CA LYS A 163 23.84 -2.05 -9.27
C LYS A 163 24.87 -1.01 -9.73
N ASP A 164 25.13 -0.94 -11.03
CA ASP A 164 26.03 0.03 -11.66
C ASP A 164 25.40 1.42 -11.79
N GLY A 165 24.21 1.65 -11.22
CA GLY A 165 23.55 2.94 -11.15
C GLY A 165 22.79 3.33 -12.43
N LYS A 166 22.52 2.37 -13.32
CA LYS A 166 21.73 2.63 -14.53
C LYS A 166 20.32 3.09 -14.17
N THR A 167 19.83 4.03 -14.95
CA THR A 167 18.50 4.63 -14.74
C THR A 167 17.40 3.62 -15.05
N LYS A 168 16.20 3.85 -14.49
CA LYS A 168 15.02 3.03 -14.79
C LYS A 168 14.71 2.98 -16.29
N LYS A 169 14.91 4.09 -17.00
CA LYS A 169 14.70 4.16 -18.46
C LYS A 169 15.69 3.30 -19.24
N GLU A 170 16.95 3.23 -18.82
CA GLU A 170 17.94 2.33 -19.44
C GLU A 170 17.58 0.86 -19.20
N LEU A 171 17.13 0.50 -17.99
CA LEU A 171 16.64 -0.85 -17.68
C LEU A 171 15.40 -1.21 -18.50
N GLU A 172 14.42 -0.29 -18.59
CA GLU A 172 13.22 -0.48 -19.39
C GLU A 172 13.55 -0.66 -20.88
N ALA A 173 14.44 0.16 -21.43
CA ALA A 173 14.88 0.02 -22.81
C ALA A 173 15.52 -1.34 -23.07
N LYS A 174 16.32 -1.86 -22.13
CA LYS A 174 16.93 -3.18 -22.23
C LYS A 174 15.89 -4.31 -22.16
N ILE A 175 14.91 -4.22 -21.26
CA ILE A 175 13.79 -5.17 -21.19
C ILE A 175 13.00 -5.18 -22.50
N LEU A 176 12.69 -4.00 -23.05
CA LEU A 176 11.97 -3.88 -24.32
C LEU A 176 12.78 -4.40 -25.50
N HIS A 177 14.10 -4.28 -25.47
CA HIS A 177 14.98 -4.86 -26.48
C HIS A 177 14.89 -6.39 -26.47
N TYR A 178 15.04 -7.06 -25.32
CA TYR A 178 14.85 -8.51 -25.22
C TYR A 178 13.45 -8.94 -25.66
N TYR A 179 12.43 -8.15 -25.32
CA TYR A 179 11.06 -8.43 -25.70
C TYR A 179 10.84 -8.35 -27.22
N ASP A 180 11.48 -7.37 -27.88
CA ASP A 180 11.37 -7.20 -29.33
C ASP A 180 12.03 -8.36 -30.10
N GLU A 181 13.09 -8.97 -29.55
CA GLU A 181 13.78 -10.15 -30.07
C GLU A 181 12.99 -11.46 -29.97
N LEU A 182 11.95 -11.50 -29.11
CA LEU A 182 11.09 -12.68 -29.00
C LEU A 182 10.18 -12.84 -30.22
N GLU A 183 9.90 -14.09 -30.58
CA GLU A 183 8.94 -14.47 -31.62
C GLU A 183 8.01 -15.58 -31.13
N GLY A 184 6.95 -15.85 -31.89
CA GLY A 184 6.02 -16.96 -31.64
C GLY A 184 5.41 -16.98 -30.24
N ASP A 185 5.36 -18.17 -29.65
CA ASP A 185 4.75 -18.39 -28.33
C ASP A 185 5.49 -17.70 -27.19
N ALA A 186 6.82 -17.59 -27.28
CA ALA A 186 7.61 -16.87 -26.29
C ALA A 186 7.23 -15.37 -26.23
N LYS A 187 7.05 -14.74 -27.40
CA LYS A 187 6.58 -13.34 -27.46
C LYS A 187 5.18 -13.19 -26.89
N LYS A 188 4.29 -14.15 -27.18
CA LYS A 188 2.91 -14.15 -26.68
C LYS A 188 2.87 -14.26 -25.16
N GLU A 189 3.66 -15.15 -24.59
CA GLU A 189 3.74 -15.33 -23.13
C GLU A 189 4.32 -14.08 -22.46
N ALA A 190 5.44 -13.55 -22.96
CA ALA A 190 6.04 -12.33 -22.46
C ALA A 190 5.06 -11.14 -22.54
N THR A 191 4.28 -11.04 -23.62
CA THR A 191 3.24 -10.02 -23.77
C THR A 191 2.20 -10.09 -22.67
N GLU A 192 1.68 -11.29 -22.35
CA GLU A 192 0.65 -11.44 -21.31
C GLU A 192 1.20 -11.19 -19.90
N GLN A 193 2.45 -11.56 -19.64
CA GLN A 193 3.13 -11.26 -18.38
C GLN A 193 3.37 -9.74 -18.22
N LEU A 194 3.87 -9.07 -19.26
CA LEU A 194 4.07 -7.61 -19.26
C LEU A 194 2.75 -6.85 -19.16
N LYS A 195 1.68 -7.31 -19.82
CA LYS A 195 0.33 -6.77 -19.60
C LYS A 195 -0.12 -6.94 -18.15
N GLY A 196 0.25 -8.03 -17.49
CA GLY A 196 0.07 -8.24 -16.04
C GLY A 196 0.65 -7.09 -15.23
N GLY A 197 1.94 -6.79 -15.43
CA GLY A 197 2.62 -5.69 -14.74
C GLY A 197 1.99 -4.33 -15.05
N CYS A 198 1.64 -4.08 -16.30
CA CYS A 198 0.93 -2.85 -16.68
C CYS A 198 -0.44 -2.71 -16.01
N ARG A 199 -1.18 -3.80 -15.78
CA ARG A 199 -2.46 -3.75 -15.04
C ARG A 199 -2.25 -3.38 -13.58
N GLU A 200 -1.20 -3.90 -12.95
CA GLU A 200 -0.89 -3.58 -11.55
C GLU A 200 -0.46 -2.13 -11.39
N ILE A 201 0.36 -1.62 -12.30
CA ILE A 201 0.76 -0.20 -12.34
C ILE A 201 -0.47 0.67 -12.55
N LEU A 202 -1.32 0.32 -13.52
CA LEU A 202 -2.57 1.04 -13.77
C LEU A 202 -3.45 1.06 -12.52
N LYS A 203 -3.66 -0.08 -11.86
CA LYS A 203 -4.41 -0.19 -10.60
C LYS A 203 -3.80 0.65 -9.48
N HIS A 204 -2.48 0.74 -9.41
CA HIS A 204 -1.80 1.60 -8.44
C HIS A 204 -2.04 3.09 -8.71
N VAL A 205 -1.95 3.49 -9.98
CA VAL A 205 -2.08 4.88 -10.43
C VAL A 205 -3.53 5.36 -10.31
N VAL A 206 -4.48 4.68 -10.95
CA VAL A 206 -5.88 5.13 -11.02
C VAL A 206 -6.74 4.64 -9.85
N GLY A 207 -6.22 3.73 -9.02
CA GLY A 207 -6.96 3.12 -7.91
C GLY A 207 -7.71 1.84 -8.31
N GLU A 208 -8.20 1.11 -7.30
CA GLU A 208 -8.86 -0.18 -7.53
C GLU A 208 -10.19 -0.05 -8.28
N GLU A 209 -10.98 0.96 -7.94
CA GLU A 209 -12.29 1.22 -8.54
C GLU A 209 -12.17 1.50 -10.04
N LYS A 210 -11.35 2.49 -10.43
CA LYS A 210 -11.16 2.83 -11.85
C LYS A 210 -10.51 1.70 -12.63
N ALA A 211 -9.62 0.92 -12.03
CA ALA A 211 -9.10 -0.28 -12.68
C ALA A 211 -10.17 -1.36 -12.89
N ALA A 212 -11.09 -1.53 -11.92
CA ALA A 212 -12.22 -2.44 -12.06
C ALA A 212 -13.23 -1.96 -13.12
N GLU A 213 -13.53 -0.67 -13.20
CA GLU A 213 -14.35 -0.08 -14.26
C GLU A 213 -13.74 -0.35 -15.65
N LEU A 214 -12.44 -0.09 -15.82
CA LEU A 214 -11.74 -0.32 -17.07
C LEU A 214 -11.71 -1.80 -17.46
N LYS A 215 -11.56 -2.70 -16.47
CA LYS A 215 -11.65 -4.14 -16.69
C LYS A 215 -13.06 -4.56 -17.13
N ASN A 216 -14.10 -4.11 -16.42
CA ASN A 216 -15.48 -4.41 -16.76
C ASN A 216 -15.86 -3.89 -18.15
N LEU A 217 -15.38 -2.70 -18.51
CA LEU A 217 -15.56 -2.12 -19.84
C LEU A 217 -14.94 -3.01 -20.92
N LYS A 218 -13.73 -3.54 -20.68
CA LYS A 218 -13.08 -4.49 -21.60
C LYS A 218 -13.86 -5.80 -21.70
N ASP A 219 -14.26 -6.36 -20.56
CA ASP A 219 -14.96 -7.64 -20.50
C ASP A 219 -16.38 -7.54 -21.10
N SER A 220 -16.98 -6.34 -21.12
CA SER A 220 -18.25 -6.04 -21.81
C SER A 220 -18.10 -5.89 -23.33
N GLY A 221 -16.90 -6.11 -23.89
CA GLY A 221 -16.67 -6.07 -25.33
C GLY A 221 -16.38 -4.68 -25.90
N ALA A 222 -16.01 -3.70 -25.07
CA ALA A 222 -15.64 -2.38 -25.56
C ALA A 222 -14.48 -2.44 -26.57
N SER A 223 -14.54 -1.56 -27.56
CA SER A 223 -13.50 -1.43 -28.57
C SER A 223 -12.17 -0.99 -27.94
N LYS A 224 -11.06 -1.23 -28.66
CA LYS A 224 -9.73 -0.79 -28.22
C LYS A 224 -9.66 0.73 -28.09
N GLU A 225 -10.37 1.43 -28.97
CA GLU A 225 -10.46 2.89 -29.03
C GLU A 225 -11.21 3.45 -27.81
N GLU A 226 -12.35 2.85 -27.44
CA GLU A 226 -13.10 3.22 -26.23
C GLU A 226 -12.30 2.96 -24.96
N LEU A 227 -11.66 1.79 -24.86
CA LEU A 227 -10.78 1.46 -23.74
C LEU A 227 -9.61 2.44 -23.65
N LYS A 228 -8.98 2.77 -24.77
CA LYS A 228 -7.91 3.76 -24.82
C LYS A 228 -8.38 5.11 -24.29
N ALA A 229 -9.51 5.61 -24.80
CA ALA A 229 -10.05 6.90 -24.37
C ALA A 229 -10.33 6.92 -22.87
N LYS A 230 -10.95 5.85 -22.34
CA LYS A 230 -11.25 5.74 -20.91
C LYS A 230 -10.00 5.61 -20.04
N VAL A 231 -8.97 4.91 -20.50
CA VAL A 231 -7.67 4.86 -19.82
C VAL A 231 -7.04 6.25 -19.79
N GLU A 232 -6.98 6.97 -20.90
CA GLU A 232 -6.37 8.32 -20.93
C GLU A 232 -7.15 9.30 -20.03
N GLU A 233 -8.49 9.25 -20.03
CA GLU A 233 -9.33 10.02 -19.12
C GLU A 233 -8.99 9.72 -17.65
N ALA A 234 -8.91 8.44 -17.29
CA ALA A 234 -8.57 8.02 -15.94
C ALA A 234 -7.15 8.45 -15.54
N LEU A 235 -6.18 8.39 -16.46
CA LEU A 235 -4.81 8.85 -16.24
C LEU A 235 -4.72 10.38 -16.11
N HIS A 236 -5.49 11.14 -16.90
CA HIS A 236 -5.54 12.60 -16.83
C HIS A 236 -6.17 13.13 -15.54
N ALA A 237 -7.10 12.38 -14.96
CA ALA A 237 -7.72 12.71 -13.67
C ALA A 237 -6.76 12.52 -12.48
N VAL A 238 -5.59 11.91 -12.67
CA VAL A 238 -4.59 11.71 -11.60
C VAL A 238 -3.86 13.01 -11.31
N THR A 239 -4.06 13.53 -10.10
CA THR A 239 -3.43 14.78 -9.63
C THR A 239 -2.16 14.56 -8.82
N ASP A 240 -1.99 13.38 -8.23
CA ASP A 240 -0.83 13.01 -7.41
C ASP A 240 0.47 12.92 -8.23
N GLU A 241 1.50 13.67 -7.82
CA GLU A 241 2.76 13.78 -8.54
C GLU A 241 3.58 12.49 -8.57
N GLU A 242 3.53 11.66 -7.52
CA GLU A 242 4.21 10.36 -7.52
C GLU A 242 3.56 9.43 -8.55
N LYS A 243 2.23 9.39 -8.58
CA LYS A 243 1.47 8.61 -9.58
C LYS A 243 1.68 9.13 -10.99
N LYS A 244 1.75 10.44 -11.21
CA LYS A 244 2.11 11.02 -12.52
C LYS A 244 3.50 10.57 -12.98
N GLN A 245 4.46 10.42 -12.08
CA GLN A 245 5.77 9.86 -12.43
C GLN A 245 5.65 8.42 -12.93
N TYR A 246 4.82 7.57 -12.31
CA TYR A 246 4.55 6.23 -12.82
C TYR A 246 3.91 6.24 -14.22
N ILE A 247 3.02 7.20 -14.50
CA ILE A 247 2.44 7.38 -15.85
C ILE A 247 3.52 7.74 -16.86
N ALA A 248 4.42 8.66 -16.50
CA ALA A 248 5.50 9.10 -17.36
C ALA A 248 6.55 8.02 -17.60
N ASP A 249 6.89 7.25 -16.56
CA ASP A 249 7.86 6.16 -16.61
C ASP A 249 7.32 4.99 -17.44
N PHE A 250 6.15 4.45 -17.08
CA PHE A 250 5.68 3.17 -17.64
C PHE A 250 4.61 3.29 -18.74
N GLY A 251 3.96 4.46 -18.86
CA GLY A 251 2.86 4.68 -19.79
C GLY A 251 3.22 4.38 -21.25
N PRO A 252 4.33 4.90 -21.79
CA PRO A 252 4.76 4.61 -23.16
C PRO A 252 4.99 3.11 -23.43
N ALA A 253 5.71 2.43 -22.54
CA ALA A 253 5.95 0.99 -22.64
C ALA A 253 4.64 0.19 -22.58
N CYS A 254 3.74 0.50 -21.64
CA CYS A 254 2.45 -0.17 -21.55
C CYS A 254 1.59 0.07 -22.80
N LYS A 255 1.58 1.27 -23.38
CA LYS A 255 0.88 1.53 -24.65
C LYS A 255 1.45 0.69 -25.80
N LYS A 256 2.77 0.48 -25.84
CA LYS A 256 3.43 -0.44 -26.80
C LYS A 256 2.99 -1.89 -26.58
N ILE A 257 3.04 -2.39 -25.35
CA ILE A 257 2.66 -3.78 -24.99
C ILE A 257 1.19 -4.09 -25.28
N TYR A 258 0.29 -3.14 -25.08
CA TYR A 258 -1.13 -3.29 -25.43
C TYR A 258 -1.41 -3.12 -26.93
N GLY A 259 -0.42 -2.73 -27.74
CA GLY A 259 -0.60 -2.47 -29.18
C GLY A 259 -1.47 -1.25 -29.46
N VAL A 260 -1.52 -0.29 -28.53
CA VAL A 260 -2.38 0.91 -28.57
C VAL A 260 -1.60 2.13 -29.10
N HIS A 261 -0.36 1.91 -29.50
CA HIS A 261 0.47 2.92 -30.14
C HIS A 261 -0.28 3.54 -31.32
N THR A 262 -0.23 4.87 -31.44
CA THR A 262 -0.67 5.56 -32.65
C THR A 262 0.16 5.00 -33.80
N SER A 263 -0.44 4.12 -34.59
CA SER A 263 0.02 3.86 -35.94
C SER A 263 -0.08 5.19 -36.66
N ARG A 264 1.05 5.89 -36.82
CA ARG A 264 1.18 6.80 -37.96
C ARG A 264 1.08 5.88 -39.17
N ARG A 265 -0.13 5.78 -39.73
CA ARG A 265 -0.40 5.23 -41.06
C ARG A 265 0.71 5.75 -41.96
N ARG A 266 1.66 4.89 -42.34
CA ARG A 266 2.48 5.14 -43.53
C ARG A 266 1.49 5.06 -44.69
N ARG A 267 1.07 6.24 -45.14
CA ARG A 267 0.54 6.43 -46.49
C ARG A 267 1.69 6.30 -47.47
#